data_AF-A0A2E6AUP3-F1
#
_entry.id   AF-A0A2E6AUP3-F1
#
_cell.length_a   1.000
_cell.length_b   1.000
_cell.length_c   1.000
_cell.angle_alpha   90.00
_cell.angle_beta   90.00
_cell.angle_gamma   90.00
#
_symmetry.space_group_name_H-M   'P 1'
#
loop_
_entity.id
_entity.type
_entity.pdbx_description
1 polymer ?
#
loop_
_entity_poly.entity_id
_entity_poly.type
_entity_poly.pdbx_seq_one_letter_code
_entity_poly.pdbx_strand_id
1 'polypeptide(L)'
;MQNSEIHLVLVWEKGLNKIDQILYDLNNCFDIIDVYKISWNKKYFSSNLSRFYGQNLKNGSFKEIHCGKGPFTAIIIRQKNPKYSFRETSNGRKKVNTELFEKKKIYRNWTGGGHKVHTSNDIQEASQNIYYLINKKYQEIEFSKLWNGKVKYLKNDILGFDGWKDFNELFEFINYTSEYLILRNYSGLLDLNSHIDDIDFLSSDLNFKYHINGIKKNFSKDRAAYYVKVDEKLYNVDIRIVGDNYYDSKWSKKMVDKRVKHSNNFFIPDKFNEFYSLLYHSLIHKNKFTYKYNDSLKNLAEINNLKIEPDFFTDEVKLLNFLQKFMNKNGYFYTKPKDFTVQYSYGKKGVKRYLWELIGKIKNV
;
A
#
# COMPACT_ATOMS: atom_id res chain seq x y z
N MET A 1 -13.54 25.50 17.78
CA MET A 1 -13.74 24.05 17.53
C MET A 1 -12.69 23.31 18.34
N GLN A 2 -13.10 22.44 19.26
CA GLN A 2 -12.16 21.76 20.16
C GLN A 2 -11.39 20.71 19.35
N ASN A 3 -10.08 20.93 19.13
CA ASN A 3 -9.24 20.07 18.32
C ASN A 3 -9.02 18.74 19.06
N SER A 4 -9.70 17.67 18.65
CA SER A 4 -9.57 16.34 19.26
C SER A 4 -9.34 15.27 18.21
N GLU A 5 -8.54 14.27 18.56
CA GLU A 5 -8.11 13.20 17.67
C GLU A 5 -8.36 11.84 18.32
N ILE A 6 -8.71 10.84 17.51
CA ILE A 6 -8.82 9.45 17.94
C ILE A 6 -7.50 8.75 17.67
N HIS A 7 -7.03 8.04 18.69
CA HIS A 7 -5.80 7.28 18.63
C HIS A 7 -5.99 5.87 19.17
N LEU A 8 -4.99 5.03 18.90
CA LEU A 8 -4.98 3.63 19.29
C LEU A 8 -3.78 3.34 20.19
N VAL A 9 -4.05 2.63 21.30
CA VAL A 9 -3.03 1.99 22.13
C VAL A 9 -3.28 0.49 22.11
N LEU A 10 -2.25 -0.29 21.76
CA LEU A 10 -2.28 -1.75 21.80
C LEU A 10 -1.36 -2.28 22.88
N VAL A 11 -1.86 -3.21 23.65
CA VAL A 11 -1.10 -3.99 24.63
C VAL A 11 -1.15 -5.46 24.19
N TRP A 12 -0.03 -5.96 23.66
CA TRP A 12 0.11 -7.33 23.20
C TRP A 12 0.09 -8.32 24.37
N GLU A 13 -0.14 -9.61 24.09
CA GLU A 13 -0.29 -10.70 25.09
C GLU A 13 0.74 -10.60 26.22
N LYS A 14 2.04 -10.46 25.87
CA LYS A 14 3.14 -10.44 26.86
C LYS A 14 3.26 -9.14 27.66
N GLY A 15 2.46 -8.12 27.35
CA GLY A 15 2.34 -6.89 28.12
C GLY A 15 1.07 -6.83 28.98
N LEU A 16 0.15 -7.79 28.85
CA LEU A 16 -1.15 -7.75 29.53
C LEU A 16 -1.06 -7.81 31.06
N ASN A 17 0.05 -8.27 31.63
CA ASN A 17 0.28 -8.22 33.08
C ASN A 17 0.32 -6.78 33.65
N LYS A 18 0.37 -5.76 32.78
CA LYS A 18 0.32 -4.33 33.15
C LYS A 18 -0.92 -3.61 32.61
N ILE A 19 -1.93 -4.34 32.11
CA ILE A 19 -3.08 -3.72 31.44
C ILE A 19 -3.86 -2.77 32.36
N ASP A 20 -4.07 -3.15 33.63
CA ASP A 20 -4.83 -2.31 34.57
C ASP A 20 -4.08 -1.01 34.89
N GLN A 21 -2.76 -1.11 35.07
CA GLN A 21 -1.90 0.06 35.27
C GLN A 21 -1.89 0.99 34.06
N ILE A 22 -1.88 0.42 32.84
CA ILE A 22 -1.94 1.19 31.58
C ILE A 22 -3.31 1.85 31.43
N LEU A 23 -4.41 1.12 31.68
CA LEU A 23 -5.76 1.67 31.60
C LEU A 23 -5.98 2.81 32.60
N TYR A 24 -5.48 2.65 33.82
CA TYR A 24 -5.53 3.69 34.84
C TYR A 24 -4.82 4.98 34.38
N ASP A 25 -3.59 4.86 33.89
CA ASP A 25 -2.83 6.01 33.39
C ASP A 25 -3.49 6.65 32.15
N LEU A 26 -4.00 5.83 31.22
CA LEU A 26 -4.73 6.34 30.05
C LEU A 26 -5.99 7.10 30.44
N ASN A 27 -6.78 6.59 31.39
CA ASN A 27 -8.02 7.23 31.84
C ASN A 27 -7.76 8.57 32.55
N ASN A 28 -6.57 8.77 33.12
CA ASN A 28 -6.16 10.03 33.74
C ASN A 28 -5.62 11.07 32.73
N CYS A 29 -5.30 10.66 31.51
CA CYS A 29 -4.71 11.54 30.49
C CYS A 29 -5.60 11.74 29.26
N PHE A 30 -6.48 10.80 28.96
CA PHE A 30 -7.30 10.76 27.76
C PHE A 30 -8.72 10.29 28.07
N ASP A 31 -9.64 10.58 27.15
CA ASP A 31 -10.97 9.98 27.21
C ASP A 31 -10.91 8.60 26.54
N ILE A 32 -11.12 7.51 27.28
CA ILE A 32 -11.20 6.18 26.68
C ILE A 32 -12.58 6.02 26.01
N ILE A 33 -12.59 5.60 24.75
CA ILE A 33 -13.81 5.45 23.93
C ILE A 33 -14.33 4.01 23.93
N ASP A 34 -13.43 3.05 23.72
CA ASP A 34 -13.74 1.63 23.71
C ASP A 34 -12.48 0.81 24.02
N VAL A 35 -12.68 -0.35 24.62
CA VAL A 35 -11.63 -1.36 24.87
C VAL A 35 -12.05 -2.68 24.25
N TYR A 36 -11.19 -3.23 23.40
CA TYR A 36 -11.39 -4.51 22.74
C TYR A 36 -10.30 -5.50 23.16
N LYS A 37 -10.69 -6.72 23.51
CA LYS A 37 -9.79 -7.87 23.62
C LYS A 37 -9.90 -8.69 22.34
N ILE A 38 -8.83 -8.67 21.55
CA ILE A 38 -8.78 -9.22 20.20
C ILE A 38 -7.97 -10.52 20.22
N SER A 39 -8.46 -11.54 19.53
CA SER A 39 -7.76 -12.81 19.31
C SER A 39 -7.64 -13.09 17.82
N TRP A 40 -6.40 -13.15 17.33
CA TRP A 40 -6.07 -13.63 16.00
C TRP A 40 -5.91 -15.14 15.98
N ASN A 41 -6.10 -15.76 14.82
CA ASN A 41 -5.75 -17.15 14.64
C ASN A 41 -4.22 -17.31 14.68
N LYS A 42 -3.73 -18.20 15.55
CA LYS A 42 -2.29 -18.43 15.76
C LYS A 42 -1.55 -18.80 14.47
N LYS A 43 -2.22 -19.47 13.52
CA LYS A 43 -1.66 -19.83 12.20
C LYS A 43 -1.29 -18.59 11.38
N TYR A 44 -2.11 -17.55 11.43
CA TYR A 44 -1.96 -16.31 10.65
C TYR A 44 -1.34 -15.18 11.46
N PHE A 45 -0.93 -15.41 12.71
CA PHE A 45 -0.44 -14.35 13.59
C PHE A 45 0.76 -13.58 12.98
N SER A 46 1.73 -14.31 12.43
CA SER A 46 2.95 -13.72 11.86
C SER A 46 2.67 -12.91 10.59
N SER A 47 1.79 -13.43 9.72
CA SER A 47 1.34 -12.71 8.53
C SER A 47 0.51 -11.48 8.91
N ASN A 48 -0.38 -11.58 9.90
CA ASN A 48 -1.13 -10.43 10.40
C ASN A 48 -0.20 -9.37 10.99
N LEU A 49 0.78 -9.77 11.79
CA LEU A 49 1.79 -8.87 12.34
C LEU A 49 2.58 -8.17 11.23
N SER A 50 2.95 -8.93 10.19
CA SER A 50 3.64 -8.38 9.02
C SER A 50 2.80 -7.34 8.29
N ARG A 51 1.51 -7.62 8.13
CA ARG A 51 0.56 -6.73 7.46
C ARG A 51 0.29 -5.46 8.27
N PHE A 52 0.05 -5.62 9.56
CA PHE A 52 -0.18 -4.52 10.50
C PHE A 52 1.02 -3.55 10.58
N TYR A 53 2.25 -4.07 10.60
CA TYR A 53 3.45 -3.24 10.73
C TYR A 53 4.11 -2.85 9.40
N GLY A 54 3.62 -3.33 8.26
CA GLY A 54 4.25 -3.09 6.95
C GLY A 54 5.68 -3.64 6.87
N GLN A 55 5.95 -4.77 7.52
CA GLN A 55 7.30 -5.34 7.61
C GLN A 55 7.25 -6.85 7.46
N ASN A 56 8.27 -7.46 6.83
CA ASN A 56 8.33 -8.92 6.73
C ASN A 56 8.78 -9.50 8.08
N LEU A 57 7.80 -9.87 8.89
CA LEU A 57 7.97 -10.46 10.22
C LEU A 57 7.65 -11.94 10.08
N LYS A 58 8.70 -12.76 9.88
CA LYS A 58 8.56 -14.21 9.81
C LYS A 58 8.19 -14.80 11.17
N ASN A 59 7.68 -16.03 11.16
CA ASN A 59 7.45 -16.82 12.37
C ASN A 59 8.70 -16.81 13.25
N GLY A 60 8.52 -16.55 14.54
CA GLY A 60 9.62 -16.45 15.51
C GLY A 60 10.46 -15.18 15.43
N SER A 61 10.03 -14.15 14.69
CA SER A 61 10.70 -12.84 14.73
C SER A 61 10.72 -12.26 16.14
N PHE A 62 11.76 -11.46 16.47
CA PHE A 62 11.85 -10.80 17.79
C PHE A 62 10.57 -10.04 18.17
N LYS A 63 9.93 -9.39 17.19
CA LYS A 63 8.65 -8.70 17.42
C LYS A 63 7.53 -9.65 17.78
N GLU A 64 7.38 -10.77 17.05
CA GLU A 64 6.40 -11.81 17.37
C GLU A 64 6.62 -12.41 18.76
N ILE A 65 7.86 -12.72 19.12
CA ILE A 65 8.21 -13.25 20.45
C ILE A 65 7.83 -12.24 21.54
N HIS A 66 8.17 -10.97 21.35
CA HIS A 66 7.83 -9.90 22.30
C HIS A 66 6.32 -9.66 22.40
N CYS A 67 5.57 -9.76 21.31
CA CYS A 67 4.12 -9.59 21.32
C CYS A 67 3.42 -10.79 21.99
N GLY A 68 3.89 -12.00 21.74
CA GLY A 68 3.13 -13.23 21.99
C GLY A 68 2.13 -13.52 20.85
N LYS A 69 1.39 -14.63 20.93
CA LYS A 69 0.40 -15.08 19.93
C LYS A 69 -1.02 -15.25 20.50
N GLY A 70 -1.19 -14.94 21.77
CA GLY A 70 -2.46 -14.98 22.48
C GLY A 70 -3.29 -13.72 22.26
N PRO A 71 -4.44 -13.64 22.94
CA PRO A 71 -5.28 -12.45 22.91
C PRO A 71 -4.51 -11.21 23.38
N PHE A 72 -4.83 -10.05 22.78
CA PHE A 72 -4.25 -8.76 23.09
C PHE A 72 -5.34 -7.70 23.25
N THR A 73 -5.00 -6.54 23.81
CA THR A 73 -5.97 -5.46 24.06
C THR A 73 -5.73 -4.28 23.15
N ALA A 74 -6.77 -3.83 22.47
CA ALA A 74 -6.82 -2.58 21.72
C ALA A 74 -7.68 -1.56 22.47
N ILE A 75 -7.11 -0.38 22.73
CA ILE A 75 -7.73 0.70 23.49
C ILE A 75 -7.85 1.88 22.54
N ILE A 76 -9.08 2.29 22.25
CA ILE A 76 -9.38 3.48 21.45
C ILE A 76 -9.56 4.63 22.41
N ILE A 77 -8.80 5.69 22.20
CA ILE A 77 -8.82 6.90 23.03
C ILE A 77 -9.12 8.12 22.18
N ARG A 78 -9.69 9.14 22.80
CA ARG A 78 -9.78 10.50 22.27
C ARG A 78 -8.83 11.39 23.06
N GLN A 79 -7.92 12.04 22.35
CA GLN A 79 -7.03 13.04 22.91
C GLN A 79 -7.55 14.44 22.56
N LYS A 80 -7.65 15.29 23.57
CA LYS A 80 -7.97 16.72 23.41
C LYS A 80 -6.66 17.49 23.25
N ASN A 81 -6.64 18.45 22.32
CA ASN A 81 -5.51 19.35 22.05
C ASN A 81 -4.18 18.62 21.78
N PRO A 82 -4.13 17.74 20.75
CA PRO A 82 -2.95 16.92 20.45
C PRO A 82 -1.75 17.78 20.06
N LYS A 83 -0.56 17.32 20.46
CA LYS A 83 0.72 18.00 20.18
C LYS A 83 1.62 17.11 19.34
N TYR A 84 2.22 17.70 18.32
CA TYR A 84 3.07 17.01 17.37
C TYR A 84 4.47 17.63 17.30
N SER A 85 5.51 16.79 17.34
CA SER A 85 6.88 17.24 17.08
C SER A 85 7.71 16.15 16.43
N PHE A 86 8.87 16.52 15.88
CA PHE A 86 9.78 15.55 15.30
C PHE A 86 10.49 14.75 16.40
N ARG A 87 10.45 13.43 16.29
CA ARG A 87 11.14 12.47 17.17
C ARG A 87 11.93 11.47 16.33
N GLU A 88 13.02 10.97 16.88
CA GLU A 88 13.73 9.83 16.32
C GLU A 88 12.93 8.55 16.57
N THR A 89 12.69 7.80 15.50
CA THR A 89 11.99 6.51 15.54
C THR A 89 12.87 5.43 14.91
N SER A 90 12.48 4.16 15.05
CA SER A 90 13.16 3.06 14.35
C SER A 90 13.13 3.19 12.83
N ASN A 91 12.22 4.02 12.29
CA ASN A 91 12.07 4.29 10.87
C ASN A 91 12.56 5.71 10.51
N GLY A 92 13.49 6.26 11.29
CA GLY A 92 14.05 7.61 11.13
C GLY A 92 13.22 8.71 11.81
N ARG A 93 13.64 9.95 11.59
CA ARG A 93 13.02 11.15 12.16
C ARG A 93 11.62 11.37 11.56
N LYS A 94 10.59 11.35 12.41
CA LYS A 94 9.19 11.53 12.00
C LYS A 94 8.47 12.53 12.90
N LYS A 95 7.49 13.26 12.35
CA LYS A 95 6.57 14.07 13.12
C LYS A 95 5.54 13.13 13.77
N VAL A 96 5.48 13.10 15.09
CA VAL A 96 4.64 12.16 15.85
C VAL A 96 3.90 12.89 16.97
N ASN A 97 2.79 12.31 17.42
CA ASN A 97 2.07 12.70 18.61
C ASN A 97 2.98 12.52 19.83
N THR A 98 3.39 13.63 20.44
CA THR A 98 4.45 13.61 21.44
C THR A 98 4.03 12.90 22.72
N GLU A 99 2.78 13.08 23.12
CA GLU A 99 2.28 12.50 24.36
C GLU A 99 2.17 10.98 24.22
N LEU A 100 1.59 10.49 23.13
CA LEU A 100 1.50 9.05 22.86
C LEU A 100 2.85 8.39 22.60
N PHE A 101 3.81 9.14 22.04
CA PHE A 101 5.18 8.67 21.88
C PHE A 101 5.87 8.46 23.24
N GLU A 102 5.69 9.37 24.19
CA GLU A 102 6.23 9.21 25.55
C GLU A 102 5.47 8.13 26.35
N LYS A 103 4.13 8.10 26.28
CA LYS A 103 3.32 7.03 26.89
C LYS A 103 3.77 5.63 26.42
N LYS A 104 4.06 5.46 25.13
CA LYS A 104 4.61 4.21 24.57
C LYS A 104 5.90 3.78 25.26
N LYS A 105 6.83 4.71 25.52
CA LYS A 105 8.09 4.40 26.21
C LYS A 105 7.83 4.00 27.65
N ILE A 106 6.99 4.75 28.35
CA ILE A 106 6.59 4.47 29.75
C ILE A 106 5.98 3.07 29.84
N TYR A 107 5.00 2.75 28.99
CA TYR A 107 4.33 1.45 29.02
C TYR A 107 5.25 0.30 28.59
N ARG A 108 6.16 0.53 27.65
CA ARG A 108 7.21 -0.45 27.33
C ARG A 108 8.13 -0.67 28.51
N ASN A 109 8.50 0.36 29.25
CA ASN A 109 9.30 0.20 30.47
C ASN A 109 8.54 -0.62 31.53
N TRP A 110 7.28 -0.29 31.80
CA TRP A 110 6.45 -1.03 32.77
C TRP A 110 6.29 -2.51 32.42
N THR A 111 6.25 -2.84 31.13
CA THR A 111 6.12 -4.22 30.63
C THR A 111 7.47 -4.95 30.51
N GLY A 112 8.58 -4.35 30.96
CA GLY A 112 9.92 -4.96 30.92
C GLY A 112 10.58 -4.90 29.54
N GLY A 113 10.26 -3.89 28.73
CA GLY A 113 10.89 -3.59 27.45
C GLY A 113 10.25 -4.26 26.22
N GLY A 114 10.97 -4.19 25.10
CA GLY A 114 10.59 -4.84 23.84
C GLY A 114 9.43 -4.17 23.09
N HIS A 115 8.64 -4.98 22.38
CA HIS A 115 7.56 -4.54 21.49
C HIS A 115 6.15 -4.83 22.03
N LYS A 116 6.01 -4.99 23.34
CA LYS A 116 4.77 -5.39 24.03
C LYS A 116 3.66 -4.34 23.98
N VAL A 117 4.01 -3.08 23.71
CA VAL A 117 3.06 -1.98 23.59
C VAL A 117 3.30 -1.19 22.30
N HIS A 118 2.19 -0.85 21.63
CA HIS A 118 2.14 0.01 20.47
C HIS A 118 1.20 1.19 20.70
N THR A 119 1.56 2.36 20.21
CA THR A 119 0.70 3.53 20.12
C THR A 119 0.80 4.07 18.72
N SER A 120 -0.31 4.57 18.17
CA SER A 120 -0.31 5.28 16.88
C SER A 120 0.50 6.57 16.99
N ASN A 121 1.32 6.87 15.99
CA ASN A 121 2.10 8.11 15.95
C ASN A 121 1.29 9.31 15.45
N ASP A 122 0.23 9.09 14.68
CA ASP A 122 -0.62 10.13 14.10
C ASP A 122 -2.03 9.57 13.80
N ILE A 123 -2.90 10.44 13.27
CA ILE A 123 -4.28 10.08 12.88
C ILE A 123 -4.30 9.04 11.75
N GLN A 124 -3.37 9.10 10.80
CA GLN A 124 -3.34 8.21 9.66
C GLN A 124 -3.05 6.77 10.10
N GLU A 125 -2.01 6.59 10.93
CA GLU A 125 -1.68 5.30 11.53
C GLU A 125 -2.79 4.82 12.48
N ALA A 126 -3.42 5.72 13.25
CA ALA A 126 -4.55 5.35 14.11
C ALA A 126 -5.73 4.81 13.28
N SER A 127 -6.15 5.58 12.27
CA SER A 127 -7.23 5.23 11.34
C SER A 127 -7.00 3.88 10.69
N GLN A 128 -5.81 3.67 10.11
CA GLN A 128 -5.44 2.41 9.51
C GLN A 128 -5.48 1.26 10.53
N ASN A 129 -4.79 1.40 11.66
CA ASN A 129 -4.70 0.33 12.65
C ASN A 129 -6.07 -0.06 13.23
N ILE A 130 -6.96 0.91 13.44
CA ILE A 130 -8.33 0.65 13.90
C ILE A 130 -9.10 -0.15 12.85
N TYR A 131 -9.00 0.25 11.58
CA TYR A 131 -9.67 -0.46 10.49
C TYR A 131 -9.17 -1.91 10.35
N TYR A 132 -7.84 -2.11 10.43
CA TYR A 132 -7.19 -3.43 10.43
C TYR A 132 -7.69 -4.36 11.55
N LEU A 133 -7.92 -3.82 12.74
CA LEU A 133 -8.16 -4.61 13.95
C LEU A 133 -9.64 -4.88 14.23
N ILE A 134 -10.50 -3.91 13.98
CA ILE A 134 -11.90 -3.97 14.38
C ILE A 134 -12.88 -3.68 13.23
N ASN A 135 -12.38 -3.54 12.00
CA ASN A 135 -13.18 -3.26 10.81
C ASN A 135 -14.11 -2.05 10.98
N LYS A 136 -13.57 -0.96 11.55
CA LYS A 136 -14.26 0.33 11.64
C LYS A 136 -13.43 1.43 11.00
N LYS A 137 -14.07 2.22 10.17
CA LYS A 137 -13.49 3.46 9.63
C LYS A 137 -13.45 4.50 10.75
N TYR A 138 -12.45 5.37 10.71
CA TYR A 138 -12.26 6.47 11.66
C TYR A 138 -13.52 7.34 11.83
N GLN A 139 -14.26 7.57 10.74
CA GLN A 139 -15.50 8.36 10.73
C GLN A 139 -16.67 7.67 11.45
N GLU A 140 -16.62 6.35 11.62
CA GLU A 140 -17.65 5.55 12.31
C GLU A 140 -17.41 5.50 13.83
N ILE A 141 -16.32 6.10 14.31
CA ILE A 141 -16.02 6.18 15.74
C ILE A 141 -16.82 7.33 16.32
N GLU A 142 -17.71 7.00 17.26
CA GLU A 142 -18.51 7.99 17.95
C GLU A 142 -17.62 8.83 18.89
N PHE A 143 -17.30 10.06 18.47
CA PHE A 143 -16.39 10.92 19.21
C PHE A 143 -16.91 11.25 20.61
N SER A 144 -18.22 11.42 20.81
CA SER A 144 -18.84 11.78 22.10
C SER A 144 -18.84 10.64 23.12
N LYS A 145 -18.69 9.41 22.66
CA LYS A 145 -18.80 8.22 23.49
C LYS A 145 -17.69 8.16 24.53
N LEU A 146 -18.01 7.64 25.71
CA LEU A 146 -17.05 7.26 26.73
C LEU A 146 -17.17 5.77 27.02
N TRP A 147 -16.04 5.16 27.36
CA TRP A 147 -15.98 3.76 27.72
C TRP A 147 -16.70 3.52 29.04
N ASN A 148 -17.59 2.54 29.07
CA ASN A 148 -18.41 2.17 30.24
C ASN A 148 -17.74 1.10 31.14
N GLY A 149 -16.43 0.89 30.99
CA GLY A 149 -15.68 -0.15 31.72
C GLY A 149 -15.85 -1.57 31.17
N LYS A 150 -16.73 -1.83 30.19
CA LYS A 150 -16.91 -3.17 29.61
C LYS A 150 -15.96 -3.43 28.45
N VAL A 151 -15.15 -4.48 28.56
CA VAL A 151 -14.27 -4.94 27.47
C VAL A 151 -15.07 -5.73 26.45
N LYS A 152 -14.95 -5.37 25.17
CA LYS A 152 -15.56 -6.10 24.04
C LYS A 152 -14.61 -7.19 23.56
N TYR A 153 -15.13 -8.39 23.29
CA TYR A 153 -14.30 -9.49 22.80
C TYR A 153 -14.48 -9.67 21.29
N LEU A 154 -13.37 -9.74 20.56
CA LEU A 154 -13.35 -9.97 19.13
C LEU A 154 -12.42 -11.12 18.79
N LYS A 155 -12.93 -12.13 18.08
CA LYS A 155 -12.14 -13.18 17.48
C LYS A 155 -12.14 -12.95 15.97
N ASN A 156 -11.25 -12.09 15.51
CA ASN A 156 -11.20 -11.65 14.13
C ASN A 156 -9.76 -11.36 13.73
N ASP A 157 -9.31 -11.99 12.65
CA ASP A 157 -8.03 -11.67 12.00
C ASP A 157 -8.16 -10.37 11.18
N ILE A 158 -7.03 -9.86 10.68
CA ILE A 158 -7.03 -8.69 9.80
C ILE A 158 -7.76 -9.04 8.49
N LEU A 159 -8.62 -8.15 7.99
CA LEU A 159 -9.30 -8.32 6.69
C LEU A 159 -8.35 -8.77 5.57
N GLY A 160 -8.76 -9.75 4.78
CA GLY A 160 -7.93 -10.32 3.71
C GLY A 160 -6.79 -11.25 4.17
N PHE A 161 -6.75 -11.70 5.44
CA PHE A 161 -5.63 -12.49 6.00
C PHE A 161 -5.36 -13.81 5.25
N ASP A 162 -6.39 -14.45 4.71
CA ASP A 162 -6.29 -15.70 3.94
C ASP A 162 -6.75 -15.51 2.48
N GLY A 163 -6.51 -14.31 1.96
CA GLY A 163 -7.04 -13.84 0.69
C GLY A 163 -8.29 -12.99 0.87
N TRP A 164 -8.69 -12.33 -0.20
CA TRP A 164 -9.87 -11.47 -0.28
C TRP A 164 -11.07 -12.28 -0.73
N LYS A 165 -12.23 -12.00 -0.14
CA LYS A 165 -13.50 -12.61 -0.54
C LYS A 165 -13.79 -12.35 -2.02
N ASP A 166 -13.66 -11.10 -2.43
CA ASP A 166 -13.85 -10.65 -3.80
C ASP A 166 -13.05 -9.35 -4.05
N PHE A 167 -13.05 -8.86 -5.30
CA PHE A 167 -12.37 -7.62 -5.63
C PHE A 167 -13.00 -6.39 -4.96
N ASN A 168 -14.29 -6.42 -4.62
CA ASN A 168 -14.92 -5.30 -3.92
C ASN A 168 -14.35 -5.16 -2.50
N GLU A 169 -14.22 -6.26 -1.76
CA GLU A 169 -13.59 -6.26 -0.43
C GLU A 169 -12.13 -5.76 -0.50
N LEU A 170 -11.37 -6.23 -1.49
CA LEU A 170 -10.01 -5.76 -1.74
C LEU A 170 -9.99 -4.25 -1.96
N PHE A 171 -10.77 -3.74 -2.93
CA PHE A 171 -10.74 -2.33 -3.31
C PHE A 171 -11.31 -1.41 -2.23
N GLU A 172 -12.37 -1.80 -1.54
CA GLU A 172 -12.87 -1.07 -0.37
C GLU A 172 -11.78 -0.90 0.68
N PHE A 173 -11.02 -1.96 0.95
CA PHE A 173 -9.94 -1.94 1.91
C PHE A 173 -8.80 -1.00 1.46
N ILE A 174 -8.25 -1.22 0.26
CA ILE A 174 -7.08 -0.44 -0.17
C ILE A 174 -7.40 0.99 -0.55
N ASN A 175 -8.64 1.31 -0.92
CA ASN A 175 -9.10 2.69 -1.07
C ASN A 175 -9.05 3.47 0.25
N TYR A 176 -9.17 2.76 1.38
CA TYR A 176 -9.09 3.36 2.71
C TYR A 176 -7.66 3.43 3.23
N THR A 177 -6.84 2.40 2.94
CA THR A 177 -5.51 2.27 3.56
C THR A 177 -4.35 2.77 2.71
N SER A 178 -4.55 2.98 1.40
CA SER A 178 -3.44 3.25 0.48
C SER A 178 -3.80 4.25 -0.61
N GLU A 179 -2.77 4.96 -1.06
CA GLU A 179 -2.80 5.73 -2.29
C GLU A 179 -2.22 4.89 -3.43
N TYR A 180 -3.07 4.49 -4.38
CA TYR A 180 -2.68 3.63 -5.49
C TYR A 180 -3.53 3.92 -6.72
N LEU A 181 -3.12 3.37 -7.86
CA LEU A 181 -3.94 3.24 -9.05
C LEU A 181 -3.58 1.94 -9.81
N ILE A 182 -4.48 1.50 -10.69
CA ILE A 182 -4.25 0.42 -11.65
C ILE A 182 -3.89 1.04 -13.00
N LEU A 183 -2.70 0.76 -13.51
CA LEU A 183 -2.09 1.48 -14.63
C LEU A 183 -2.79 1.25 -15.97
N ARG A 184 -3.24 0.03 -16.25
CA ARG A 184 -3.71 -0.40 -17.58
C ARG A 184 -4.51 -1.70 -17.48
N ASN A 185 -5.13 -2.10 -18.58
CA ASN A 185 -5.87 -3.38 -18.72
C ASN A 185 -6.99 -3.58 -17.68
N TYR A 186 -7.48 -2.51 -17.04
CA TYR A 186 -8.45 -2.59 -15.95
C TYR A 186 -9.90 -2.74 -16.43
N SER A 187 -10.18 -2.65 -17.73
CA SER A 187 -11.53 -2.73 -18.30
C SER A 187 -12.19 -4.11 -18.09
N GLY A 188 -11.40 -5.19 -18.13
CA GLY A 188 -11.88 -6.56 -17.89
C GLY A 188 -11.78 -7.02 -16.44
N LEU A 189 -11.26 -6.20 -15.52
CA LEU A 189 -10.82 -6.69 -14.20
C LEU A 189 -11.92 -7.36 -13.36
N LEU A 190 -13.17 -6.92 -13.52
CA LEU A 190 -14.34 -7.51 -12.84
C LEU A 190 -15.19 -8.40 -13.75
N ASP A 191 -14.80 -8.57 -15.02
CA ASP A 191 -15.52 -9.44 -15.95
C ASP A 191 -15.06 -10.88 -15.76
N LEU A 192 -15.99 -11.72 -15.25
CA LEU A 192 -15.78 -13.14 -14.94
C LEU A 192 -15.32 -13.96 -16.16
N ASN A 193 -15.62 -13.51 -17.38
CA ASN A 193 -15.30 -14.23 -18.62
C ASN A 193 -14.03 -13.71 -19.30
N SER A 194 -13.40 -12.67 -18.75
CA SER A 194 -12.20 -12.10 -19.36
C SER A 194 -10.94 -12.86 -18.95
N HIS A 195 -10.04 -13.07 -19.91
CA HIS A 195 -8.66 -13.42 -19.58
C HIS A 195 -8.00 -12.18 -18.94
N ILE A 196 -7.85 -12.23 -17.62
CA ILE A 196 -7.21 -11.15 -16.86
C ILE A 196 -5.70 -11.24 -17.07
N ASP A 197 -5.16 -10.29 -17.85
CA ASP A 197 -3.73 -9.95 -17.87
C ASP A 197 -3.25 -9.59 -16.44
N ASP A 198 -1.93 -9.49 -16.23
CA ASP A 198 -1.38 -9.04 -14.95
C ASP A 198 -1.99 -7.70 -14.47
N ILE A 199 -2.36 -7.61 -13.19
CA ILE A 199 -2.85 -6.36 -12.59
C ILE A 199 -1.66 -5.47 -12.23
N ASP A 200 -1.47 -4.40 -12.99
CA ASP A 200 -0.37 -3.47 -12.80
C ASP A 200 -0.74 -2.32 -11.85
N PHE A 201 -0.31 -2.40 -10.59
CA PHE A 201 -0.48 -1.33 -9.60
C PHE A 201 0.67 -0.32 -9.63
N LEU A 202 0.34 0.96 -9.41
CA LEU A 202 1.29 2.01 -9.02
C LEU A 202 0.82 2.63 -7.70
N SER A 203 1.69 2.66 -6.68
CA SER A 203 1.37 3.21 -5.36
C SER A 203 2.47 4.12 -4.81
N SER A 204 2.09 5.13 -4.03
CA SER A 204 3.02 5.91 -3.20
C SER A 204 3.28 5.25 -1.83
N ASP A 205 2.54 4.20 -1.49
CA ASP A 205 2.63 3.47 -0.23
C ASP A 205 3.66 2.33 -0.32
N LEU A 206 4.77 2.49 0.39
CA LEU A 206 5.85 1.50 0.46
C LEU A 206 5.40 0.14 1.03
N ASN A 207 4.29 0.13 1.76
CA ASN A 207 3.72 -1.05 2.39
C ASN A 207 2.56 -1.66 1.58
N PHE A 208 2.26 -1.14 0.38
CA PHE A 208 1.11 -1.57 -0.42
C PHE A 208 1.01 -3.09 -0.61
N LYS A 209 2.15 -3.77 -0.81
CA LYS A 209 2.19 -5.25 -0.91
C LYS A 209 1.62 -5.97 0.31
N TYR A 210 1.76 -5.40 1.50
CA TYR A 210 1.19 -5.96 2.71
C TYR A 210 -0.31 -5.68 2.82
N HIS A 211 -0.72 -4.51 2.33
CA HIS A 211 -2.12 -4.11 2.35
C HIS A 211 -2.97 -5.01 1.46
N ILE A 212 -2.49 -5.36 0.26
CA ILE A 212 -3.17 -6.30 -0.66
C ILE A 212 -2.96 -7.79 -0.32
N ASN A 213 -2.25 -8.11 0.76
CA ASN A 213 -1.80 -9.48 1.09
C ASN A 213 -1.03 -10.17 -0.08
N GLY A 214 -0.09 -9.44 -0.66
CA GLY A 214 0.69 -9.87 -1.82
C GLY A 214 1.74 -10.93 -1.49
N ILE A 215 1.69 -12.05 -2.20
CA ILE A 215 2.64 -13.17 -2.09
C ILE A 215 3.74 -12.98 -3.12
N LYS A 216 4.98 -12.82 -2.67
CA LYS A 216 6.09 -12.54 -3.59
C LYS A 216 6.41 -13.75 -4.46
N LYS A 217 6.48 -13.56 -5.79
CA LYS A 217 6.78 -14.65 -6.75
C LYS A 217 8.25 -15.10 -6.76
N ASN A 218 9.13 -14.35 -6.12
CA ASN A 218 10.57 -14.55 -6.23
C ASN A 218 11.33 -13.94 -5.05
N PHE A 219 12.55 -14.41 -4.82
CA PHE A 219 13.39 -13.93 -3.71
C PHE A 219 14.05 -12.56 -3.99
N SER A 220 14.11 -12.11 -5.25
CA SER A 220 14.78 -10.87 -5.62
C SER A 220 14.04 -9.66 -5.07
N LYS A 221 14.76 -8.78 -4.34
CA LYS A 221 14.17 -7.64 -3.64
C LYS A 221 13.46 -6.66 -4.58
N ASP A 222 14.04 -6.41 -5.75
CA ASP A 222 13.59 -5.36 -6.68
C ASP A 222 12.49 -5.80 -7.65
N ARG A 223 12.13 -7.08 -7.69
CA ARG A 223 11.05 -7.55 -8.58
C ARG A 223 9.70 -7.10 -8.07
N ALA A 224 8.91 -6.53 -8.98
CA ALA A 224 7.56 -6.05 -8.72
C ALA A 224 6.49 -7.15 -8.76
N ALA A 225 6.84 -8.39 -9.10
CA ALA A 225 5.86 -9.45 -9.35
C ALA A 225 5.41 -10.21 -8.09
N TYR A 226 4.10 -10.19 -7.82
CA TYR A 226 3.42 -10.86 -6.72
C TYR A 226 2.20 -11.65 -7.22
N TYR A 227 1.67 -12.52 -6.36
CA TYR A 227 0.30 -13.03 -6.46
C TYR A 227 -0.59 -12.35 -5.42
N VAL A 228 -1.87 -12.19 -5.72
CA VAL A 228 -2.91 -11.84 -4.73
C VAL A 228 -4.01 -12.88 -4.83
N LYS A 229 -4.46 -13.39 -3.68
CA LYS A 229 -5.58 -14.34 -3.61
C LYS A 229 -6.89 -13.57 -3.49
N VAL A 230 -7.81 -13.74 -4.44
CA VAL A 230 -9.16 -13.14 -4.45
C VAL A 230 -10.14 -14.22 -4.90
N ASP A 231 -11.22 -14.45 -4.16
CA ASP A 231 -12.22 -15.48 -4.46
C ASP A 231 -11.57 -16.86 -4.72
N GLU A 232 -10.70 -17.29 -3.79
CA GLU A 232 -9.90 -18.52 -3.87
C GLU A 232 -8.96 -18.66 -5.09
N LYS A 233 -8.91 -17.67 -5.98
CA LYS A 233 -8.06 -17.64 -7.17
C LYS A 233 -6.82 -16.78 -6.94
N LEU A 234 -5.70 -17.19 -7.53
CA LEU A 234 -4.46 -16.40 -7.52
C LEU A 234 -4.36 -15.55 -8.78
N TYR A 235 -4.34 -14.24 -8.60
CA TYR A 235 -4.13 -13.27 -9.67
C TYR A 235 -2.68 -12.81 -9.70
N ASN A 236 -2.14 -12.69 -10.90
CA ASN A 236 -0.83 -12.09 -11.11
C ASN A 236 -0.94 -10.57 -10.92
N VAL A 237 -0.07 -10.01 -10.08
CA VAL A 237 -0.02 -8.57 -9.89
C VAL A 237 1.41 -8.06 -9.96
N ASP A 238 1.59 -6.88 -10.54
CA ASP A 238 2.84 -6.15 -10.59
C ASP A 238 2.69 -4.89 -9.74
N ILE A 239 3.48 -4.78 -8.66
CA ILE A 239 3.42 -3.65 -7.72
C ILE A 239 4.58 -2.70 -7.98
N ARG A 240 4.28 -1.55 -8.59
CA ARG A 240 5.21 -0.44 -8.76
C ARG A 240 5.04 0.58 -7.65
N ILE A 241 6.16 1.15 -7.22
CA ILE A 241 6.20 2.14 -6.15
C ILE A 241 6.78 3.44 -6.69
N VAL A 242 6.21 4.59 -6.33
CA VAL A 242 6.80 5.91 -6.62
C VAL A 242 8.28 5.93 -6.17
N GLY A 243 9.20 6.15 -7.13
CA GLY A 243 10.65 6.14 -6.87
C GLY A 243 11.35 4.78 -7.06
N ASP A 244 10.67 3.76 -7.59
CA ASP A 244 11.29 2.51 -8.05
C ASP A 244 11.95 2.61 -9.45
N ASN A 245 11.89 3.80 -10.05
CA ASN A 245 12.36 4.14 -11.38
C ASN A 245 11.61 3.43 -12.53
N TYR A 246 10.44 2.84 -12.28
CA TYR A 246 9.57 2.34 -13.35
C TYR A 246 9.03 3.49 -14.20
N TYR A 247 8.64 4.60 -13.58
CA TYR A 247 8.48 5.89 -14.25
C TYR A 247 9.37 6.92 -13.56
N ASP A 248 9.44 8.13 -14.14
CA ASP A 248 10.00 9.28 -13.42
C ASP A 248 9.31 9.46 -12.06
N SER A 249 10.07 9.78 -11.01
CA SER A 249 9.53 9.87 -9.65
C SER A 249 8.53 11.02 -9.48
N LYS A 250 8.74 12.17 -10.14
CA LYS A 250 7.80 13.30 -10.12
C LYS A 250 6.55 12.96 -10.91
N TRP A 251 6.71 12.30 -12.05
CA TRP A 251 5.58 11.89 -12.88
C TRP A 251 4.72 10.82 -12.19
N SER A 252 5.33 9.74 -11.67
CA SER A 252 4.60 8.69 -10.94
C SER A 252 3.87 9.23 -9.71
N LYS A 253 4.49 10.15 -8.94
CA LYS A 253 3.78 10.83 -7.85
C LYS A 253 2.57 11.63 -8.36
N LYS A 254 2.74 12.39 -9.45
CA LYS A 254 1.64 13.14 -10.06
C LYS A 254 0.51 12.23 -10.56
N MET A 255 0.83 11.05 -11.10
CA MET A 255 -0.19 10.07 -11.51
C MET A 255 -1.02 9.59 -10.31
N VAL A 256 -0.37 9.24 -9.20
CA VAL A 256 -1.07 8.84 -7.97
C VAL A 256 -1.89 10.00 -7.40
N ASP A 257 -1.38 11.24 -7.43
CA ASP A 257 -2.07 12.41 -6.90
C ASP A 257 -3.30 12.81 -7.73
N LYS A 258 -3.24 12.59 -9.06
CA LYS A 258 -4.33 12.89 -9.99
C LYS A 258 -5.20 11.68 -10.33
N ARG A 259 -5.02 10.56 -9.62
CA ARG A 259 -5.83 9.36 -9.85
C ARG A 259 -7.32 9.67 -9.81
N VAL A 260 -8.08 9.00 -10.65
CA VAL A 260 -9.54 9.14 -10.72
C VAL A 260 -10.20 7.85 -10.25
N LYS A 261 -11.32 7.99 -9.54
CA LYS A 261 -12.09 6.83 -9.09
C LYS A 261 -12.87 6.26 -10.28
N HIS A 262 -12.62 5.00 -10.59
CA HIS A 262 -13.36 4.23 -11.58
C HIS A 262 -14.74 3.82 -11.04
N SER A 263 -15.71 3.57 -11.93
CA SER A 263 -17.08 3.16 -11.56
C SER A 263 -17.09 1.88 -10.71
N ASN A 264 -16.15 0.98 -10.96
CA ASN A 264 -15.95 -0.27 -10.22
C ASN A 264 -15.18 -0.10 -8.89
N ASN A 265 -15.22 1.10 -8.29
CA ASN A 265 -14.70 1.39 -6.95
C ASN A 265 -13.19 1.13 -6.76
N PHE A 266 -12.36 1.30 -7.79
CA PHE A 266 -10.89 1.36 -7.68
C PHE A 266 -10.35 2.65 -8.32
N PHE A 267 -9.04 2.88 -8.24
CA PHE A 267 -8.42 4.07 -8.82
C PHE A 267 -7.63 3.75 -10.10
N ILE A 268 -7.71 4.64 -11.08
CA ILE A 268 -6.99 4.58 -12.36
C ILE A 268 -6.30 5.93 -12.63
N PRO A 269 -5.36 6.02 -13.57
CA PRO A 269 -4.83 7.30 -14.02
C PRO A 269 -5.95 8.18 -14.60
N ASP A 270 -5.82 9.50 -14.49
CA ASP A 270 -6.58 10.39 -15.37
C ASP A 270 -6.26 10.08 -16.84
N LYS A 271 -7.17 10.42 -17.76
CA LYS A 271 -7.04 10.01 -19.18
C LYS A 271 -5.76 10.51 -19.86
N PHE A 272 -5.24 11.64 -19.42
CA PHE A 272 -4.01 12.20 -19.95
C PHE A 272 -2.79 11.38 -19.51
N ASN A 273 -2.70 11.06 -18.22
CA ASN A 273 -1.65 10.20 -17.68
C ASN A 273 -1.78 8.75 -18.15
N GLU A 274 -3.01 8.25 -18.35
CA GLU A 274 -3.27 6.93 -18.92
C GLU A 274 -2.63 6.80 -20.31
N PHE A 275 -2.90 7.78 -21.19
CA PHE A 275 -2.31 7.82 -22.54
C PHE A 275 -0.78 7.78 -22.50
N TYR A 276 -0.14 8.72 -21.79
CA TYR A 276 1.32 8.83 -21.81
C TYR A 276 2.00 7.68 -21.07
N SER A 277 1.42 7.14 -20.00
CA SER A 277 1.99 6.01 -19.26
C SER A 277 1.91 4.70 -20.06
N LEU A 278 0.86 4.51 -20.87
CA LEU A 278 0.71 3.40 -21.79
C LEU A 278 1.65 3.52 -22.99
N LEU A 279 1.79 4.73 -23.55
CA LEU A 279 2.74 5.02 -24.63
C LEU A 279 4.18 4.78 -24.16
N TYR A 280 4.54 5.28 -22.97
CA TYR A 280 5.83 5.03 -22.35
C TYR A 280 6.07 3.54 -22.12
N HIS A 281 5.07 2.81 -21.62
CA HIS A 281 5.19 1.36 -21.45
C HIS A 281 5.47 0.65 -22.78
N SER A 282 4.76 1.05 -23.84
CA SER A 282 4.87 0.42 -25.17
C SER A 282 6.21 0.69 -25.85
N LEU A 283 6.76 1.90 -25.70
CA LEU A 283 8.01 2.31 -26.33
C LEU A 283 9.24 2.00 -25.49
N ILE A 284 9.19 2.24 -24.18
CA ILE A 284 10.35 2.24 -23.30
C ILE A 284 10.49 0.91 -22.53
N HIS A 285 9.37 0.34 -22.07
CA HIS A 285 9.36 -0.89 -21.25
C HIS A 285 9.27 -2.18 -22.06
N LYS A 286 9.42 -2.10 -23.38
CA LYS A 286 9.45 -3.25 -24.30
C LYS A 286 10.70 -3.18 -25.17
N ASN A 287 11.23 -4.36 -25.53
CA ASN A 287 12.38 -4.51 -26.40
C ASN A 287 12.06 -4.29 -27.88
N LYS A 288 10.80 -4.52 -28.26
CA LYS A 288 10.25 -4.27 -29.59
C LYS A 288 8.92 -3.59 -29.40
N PHE A 289 8.66 -2.53 -30.15
CA PHE A 289 7.34 -1.94 -30.24
C PHE A 289 6.37 -2.98 -30.83
N THR A 290 5.17 -3.06 -30.24
CA THR A 290 4.11 -3.96 -30.70
C THR A 290 2.81 -3.19 -30.78
N TYR A 291 1.96 -3.53 -31.74
CA TYR A 291 0.67 -2.88 -31.94
C TYR A 291 -0.41 -3.28 -30.91
N LYS A 292 -0.08 -4.08 -29.88
CA LYS A 292 -1.02 -4.55 -28.84
C LYS A 292 -1.88 -3.44 -28.24
N TYR A 293 -1.30 -2.25 -28.05
CA TYR A 293 -1.95 -1.13 -27.39
C TYR A 293 -2.45 -0.03 -28.35
N ASN A 294 -2.37 -0.26 -29.67
CA ASN A 294 -2.69 0.79 -30.65
C ASN A 294 -4.13 1.28 -30.52
N ASP A 295 -5.10 0.38 -30.39
CA ASP A 295 -6.51 0.78 -30.29
C ASP A 295 -6.80 1.52 -28.98
N SER A 296 -6.21 1.06 -27.87
CA SER A 296 -6.30 1.78 -26.59
C SER A 296 -5.67 3.17 -26.68
N LEU A 297 -4.52 3.31 -27.34
CA LEU A 297 -3.84 4.59 -27.53
C LEU A 297 -4.62 5.53 -28.46
N LYS A 298 -5.24 5.03 -29.53
CA LYS A 298 -6.13 5.80 -30.41
C LYS A 298 -7.33 6.35 -29.64
N ASN A 299 -8.05 5.48 -28.94
CA ASN A 299 -9.21 5.88 -28.15
C ASN A 299 -8.83 6.92 -27.08
N LEU A 300 -7.71 6.71 -26.38
CA LEU A 300 -7.21 7.67 -25.39
C LEU A 300 -6.79 9.00 -26.04
N ALA A 301 -6.20 8.98 -27.23
CA ALA A 301 -5.86 10.21 -27.94
C ALA A 301 -7.11 11.04 -28.30
N GLU A 302 -8.15 10.39 -28.81
CA GLU A 302 -9.44 11.03 -29.11
C GLU A 302 -10.07 11.63 -27.85
N ILE A 303 -10.14 10.86 -26.75
CA ILE A 303 -10.69 11.33 -25.46
C ILE A 303 -9.92 12.55 -24.93
N ASN A 304 -8.60 12.59 -25.12
CA ASN A 304 -7.75 13.71 -24.71
C ASN A 304 -7.72 14.87 -25.73
N ASN A 305 -8.50 14.80 -26.81
CA ASN A 305 -8.49 15.77 -27.92
C ASN A 305 -7.08 16.00 -28.49
N LEU A 306 -6.25 14.95 -28.54
CA LEU A 306 -4.93 15.03 -29.13
C LEU A 306 -5.08 15.01 -30.66
N LYS A 307 -4.57 16.05 -31.32
CA LYS A 307 -4.53 16.12 -32.79
C LYS A 307 -3.43 15.18 -33.28
N ILE A 308 -3.81 13.95 -33.62
CA ILE A 308 -2.91 12.89 -34.05
C ILE A 308 -3.39 12.36 -35.41
N GLU A 309 -2.47 12.24 -36.37
CA GLU A 309 -2.76 11.71 -37.70
C GLU A 309 -3.00 10.18 -37.64
N PRO A 310 -3.83 9.58 -38.52
CA PRO A 310 -4.17 8.16 -38.46
C PRO A 310 -2.97 7.20 -38.55
N ASP A 311 -1.94 7.57 -39.33
CA ASP A 311 -0.69 6.80 -39.51
C ASP A 311 0.27 6.91 -38.32
N PHE A 312 0.04 7.87 -37.42
CA PHE A 312 0.94 8.17 -36.31
C PHE A 312 1.21 6.98 -35.39
N PHE A 313 0.20 6.13 -35.15
CA PHE A 313 0.34 4.93 -34.31
C PHE A 313 1.07 3.77 -35.00
N THR A 314 1.48 3.94 -36.26
CA THR A 314 2.27 2.97 -37.01
C THR A 314 3.75 3.36 -37.11
N ASP A 315 4.11 4.58 -36.71
CA ASP A 315 5.46 5.13 -36.80
C ASP A 315 6.07 5.29 -35.40
N GLU A 316 6.97 4.37 -35.03
CA GLU A 316 7.67 4.36 -33.74
C GLU A 316 8.49 5.64 -33.50
N VAL A 317 9.06 6.25 -34.55
CA VAL A 317 9.87 7.47 -34.44
C VAL A 317 8.98 8.68 -34.15
N LYS A 318 7.83 8.80 -34.83
CA LYS A 318 6.83 9.84 -34.51
C LYS A 318 6.32 9.69 -33.08
N LEU A 319 6.00 8.47 -32.65
CA LEU A 319 5.55 8.17 -31.29
C LEU A 319 6.60 8.53 -30.23
N LEU A 320 7.87 8.17 -30.46
CA LEU A 320 8.96 8.49 -29.54
C LEU A 320 9.21 10.00 -29.45
N ASN A 321 9.21 10.71 -30.58
CA ASN A 321 9.34 12.17 -30.60
C ASN A 321 8.19 12.86 -29.84
N PHE A 322 6.97 12.32 -29.96
CA PHE A 322 5.81 12.84 -29.24
C PHE A 322 5.92 12.62 -27.73
N LEU A 323 6.31 11.42 -27.31
CA LEU A 323 6.61 11.14 -25.91
C LEU A 323 7.72 12.05 -25.39
N GLN A 324 8.79 12.28 -26.17
CA GLN A 324 9.89 13.15 -25.78
C GLN A 324 9.44 14.61 -25.57
N LYS A 325 8.58 15.14 -26.44
CA LYS A 325 7.98 16.48 -26.25
C LYS A 325 7.23 16.56 -24.92
N PHE A 326 6.43 15.55 -24.58
CA PHE A 326 5.73 15.48 -23.31
C PHE A 326 6.69 15.43 -22.12
N MET A 327 7.69 14.55 -22.15
CA MET A 327 8.68 14.40 -21.08
C MET A 327 9.44 15.71 -20.85
N ASN A 328 9.94 16.34 -21.91
CA ASN A 328 10.67 17.61 -21.84
C ASN A 328 9.80 18.75 -21.32
N LYS A 329 8.58 18.91 -21.84
CA LYS A 329 7.64 19.97 -21.43
C LYS A 329 7.32 19.92 -19.93
N ASN A 330 7.30 18.73 -19.34
CA ASN A 330 6.99 18.55 -17.92
C ASN A 330 8.25 18.40 -17.03
N GLY A 331 9.46 18.45 -17.61
CA GLY A 331 10.71 18.25 -16.87
C GLY A 331 10.85 16.85 -16.26
N TYR A 332 10.33 15.82 -16.96
CA TYR A 332 10.44 14.42 -16.58
C TYR A 332 11.61 13.74 -17.29
N PHE A 333 12.15 12.69 -16.68
CA PHE A 333 13.27 11.92 -17.23
C PHE A 333 12.86 10.51 -17.65
N TYR A 334 13.52 9.98 -18.67
CA TYR A 334 13.49 8.55 -18.91
C TYR A 334 14.30 7.85 -17.83
N THR A 335 13.66 6.98 -17.05
CA THR A 335 14.27 6.33 -15.90
C THR A 335 14.49 4.85 -16.18
N LYS A 336 15.56 4.31 -15.59
CA LYS A 336 15.89 2.90 -15.68
C LYS A 336 15.25 2.15 -14.50
N PRO A 337 14.29 1.23 -14.71
CA PRO A 337 13.64 0.51 -13.62
C PRO A 337 14.66 -0.24 -12.76
N LYS A 338 14.50 -0.21 -11.44
CA LYS A 338 15.31 -1.02 -10.50
C LYS A 338 15.10 -2.52 -10.72
N ASP A 339 13.89 -2.90 -11.09
CA ASP A 339 13.58 -4.24 -11.57
C ASP A 339 14.29 -4.51 -12.91
N PHE A 340 15.34 -5.33 -12.87
CA PHE A 340 16.12 -5.65 -14.06
C PHE A 340 15.36 -6.52 -15.07
N THR A 341 14.25 -7.14 -14.67
CA THR A 341 13.42 -7.96 -15.57
C THR A 341 12.48 -7.11 -16.44
N VAL A 342 12.28 -5.84 -16.06
CA VAL A 342 11.63 -4.86 -16.94
C VAL A 342 12.60 -4.50 -18.06
N GLN A 343 12.14 -4.70 -19.30
CA GLN A 343 12.88 -4.33 -20.51
C GLN A 343 13.04 -2.80 -20.56
N TYR A 344 14.10 -2.35 -21.23
CA TYR A 344 14.38 -0.92 -21.33
C TYR A 344 15.10 -0.60 -22.64
N SER A 345 14.45 0.13 -23.53
CA SER A 345 14.92 0.42 -24.89
C SER A 345 15.60 1.79 -25.04
N TYR A 346 15.55 2.68 -24.04
CA TYR A 346 16.02 4.06 -24.17
C TYR A 346 17.45 4.28 -23.65
N GLY A 347 18.43 4.47 -24.53
CA GLY A 347 19.82 4.78 -24.15
C GLY A 347 20.64 3.55 -23.70
N LYS A 348 21.81 3.77 -23.09
CA LYS A 348 22.78 2.70 -22.78
C LYS A 348 22.27 1.74 -21.71
N LYS A 349 22.23 0.44 -22.04
CA LYS A 349 21.90 -0.65 -21.11
C LYS A 349 23.12 -1.04 -20.27
N GLY A 350 22.89 -1.41 -19.01
CA GLY A 350 23.97 -1.95 -18.15
C GLY A 350 24.14 -3.46 -18.37
N VAL A 351 25.35 -3.97 -18.17
CA VAL A 351 25.76 -5.38 -18.44
C VAL A 351 24.75 -6.39 -17.87
N LYS A 352 24.33 -6.24 -16.61
CA LYS A 352 23.36 -7.15 -15.97
C LYS A 352 22.02 -7.25 -16.71
N ARG A 353 21.48 -6.13 -17.22
CA ARG A 353 20.21 -6.13 -17.98
C ARG A 353 20.39 -6.73 -19.36
N TYR A 354 21.49 -6.39 -20.03
CA TYR A 354 21.82 -6.95 -21.35
C TYR A 354 21.91 -8.49 -21.30
N LEU A 355 22.64 -9.03 -20.32
CA LEU A 355 22.73 -10.47 -20.09
C LEU A 355 21.35 -11.10 -19.80
N TRP A 356 20.51 -10.44 -19.00
CA TRP A 356 19.18 -10.96 -18.68
C TRP A 356 18.26 -11.00 -19.91
N GLU A 357 18.28 -9.95 -20.73
CA GLU A 357 17.52 -9.91 -21.99
C GLU A 357 18.01 -10.96 -23.00
N LEU A 358 19.31 -11.26 -23.04
CA LEU A 358 19.87 -12.35 -23.86
C LEU A 358 19.39 -13.72 -23.39
N ILE A 359 19.47 -14.00 -22.08
CA ILE A 359 18.99 -15.27 -21.51
C ILE A 359 17.48 -15.42 -21.71
N GLY A 360 16.72 -14.34 -21.56
CA GLY A 360 15.26 -14.34 -21.82
C GLY A 360 14.90 -14.63 -23.28
N LYS A 361 15.74 -14.20 -24.24
CA LYS A 361 15.55 -14.55 -25.66
C LYS A 361 15.79 -16.03 -25.92
N ILE A 362 16.75 -16.66 -25.25
CA ILE A 362 17.05 -18.09 -25.40
C ILE A 362 15.91 -18.98 -24.86
N LYS A 363 15.18 -18.52 -23.84
CA LYS A 363 14.04 -19.27 -23.28
C LYS A 363 12.74 -19.18 -24.09
N ASN A 364 12.68 -18.28 -25.07
CA ASN A 364 11.52 -18.06 -25.94
C ASN A 364 11.81 -18.47 -27.41
N VAL A 365 12.83 -19.30 -27.64
CA VAL A 365 13.11 -19.99 -28.91
C VAL A 365 12.76 -21.46 -28.75
#